data_AF-A0A350KPJ7-F1
#
_entry.id   AF-A0A350KPJ7-F1
#
_cell.length_a   1.000
_cell.length_b   1.000
_cell.length_c   1.000
_cell.angle_alpha   90.00
_cell.angle_beta   90.00
_cell.angle_gamma   90.00
#
_symmetry.space_group_name_H-M   'P 1'
#
loop_
_entity.id
_entity.type
_entity.pdbx_description
1 polymer ?
#
loop_
_entity_poly.entity_id
_entity_poly.type
_entity_poly.pdbx_seq_one_letter_code
_entity_poly.pdbx_strand_id
1 'polypeptide(L)'
;SELTSTGAMAVRLFGNVLSGVIIGAICMMLVPFILPLPMQVLGLFTGMIQAYIFAMLALMYVSSVQSEDDDAAAVDDVKNNKTL
;
A
#
# COMPACT_ATOMS: atom_id res chain seq x y z
N SER A 1 -4.13 15.50 -11.89
CA SER A 1 -4.94 15.20 -10.70
C SER A 1 -4.65 13.81 -10.14
N GLU A 2 -3.38 13.50 -9.83
CA GLU A 2 -2.95 12.13 -9.53
C GLU A 2 -2.70 11.93 -8.02
N LEU A 3 -2.23 13.01 -7.37
CA LEU A 3 -2.07 13.08 -5.92
C LEU A 3 -3.41 12.91 -5.18
N THR A 4 -4.49 13.49 -5.71
CA THR A 4 -5.85 13.36 -5.15
C THR A 4 -6.38 11.93 -5.25
N SER A 5 -6.12 11.22 -6.35
CA SER A 5 -6.56 9.82 -6.52
C SER A 5 -5.83 8.89 -5.55
N THR A 6 -4.51 9.06 -5.46
CA THR A 6 -3.60 8.36 -4.54
C THR A 6 -3.97 8.63 -3.07
N GLY A 7 -4.23 9.89 -2.72
CA GLY A 7 -4.69 10.29 -1.38
C GLY A 7 -6.08 9.77 -1.02
N ALA A 8 -7.01 9.73 -1.99
CA ALA A 8 -8.35 9.17 -1.79
C ALA A 8 -8.36 7.64 -1.59
N MET A 9 -7.35 6.93 -2.10
CA MET A 9 -7.12 5.52 -1.81
C MET A 9 -6.55 5.32 -0.39
N ALA A 10 -5.61 6.18 0.02
CA ALA A 10 -5.00 6.15 1.36
C ALA A 10 -6.00 6.47 2.49
N VAL A 11 -6.87 7.47 2.30
CA VAL A 11 -7.95 7.80 3.26
C VAL A 11 -8.92 6.64 3.48
N ARG A 12 -9.20 5.85 2.44
CA ARG A 12 -10.08 4.66 2.55
C ARG A 12 -9.44 3.55 3.39
N LEU A 13 -8.12 3.37 3.29
CA LEU A 13 -7.39 2.47 4.16
C LEU A 13 -7.35 2.99 5.62
N PHE A 14 -7.02 4.28 5.79
CA PHE A 14 -6.98 4.95 7.09
C PHE A 14 -8.32 4.85 7.81
N GLY A 15 -9.43 5.08 7.09
CA GLY A 15 -10.79 4.96 7.62
C GLY A 15 -11.14 3.55 8.10
N ASN A 16 -10.71 2.49 7.39
CA ASN A 16 -10.98 1.11 7.82
C ASN A 16 -10.18 0.71 9.07
N VAL A 17 -8.91 1.11 9.17
CA VAL A 17 -8.06 0.81 10.34
C VAL A 17 -8.47 1.66 11.55
N LEU A 18 -8.77 2.94 11.34
CA LEU A 18 -9.26 3.84 12.38
C LEU A 18 -10.64 3.41 12.89
N SER A 19 -11.54 3.01 11.99
CA SER A 19 -12.88 2.49 12.36
C SER A 19 -12.76 1.21 13.17
N GLY A 20 -11.91 0.25 12.79
CA GLY A 20 -11.68 -0.98 13.56
C GLY A 20 -11.16 -0.72 14.98
N VAL A 21 -10.22 0.21 15.14
CA VAL A 21 -9.65 0.60 16.44
C VAL A 21 -10.66 1.37 17.28
N ILE A 22 -11.37 2.33 16.69
CA ILE A 22 -12.36 3.17 17.41
C ILE A 22 -13.60 2.34 17.75
N ILE A 23 -14.17 1.59 16.80
CA ILE A 23 -15.33 0.72 17.05
C ILE A 23 -14.98 -0.41 18.03
N GLY A 24 -13.76 -0.96 17.95
CA GLY A 24 -13.27 -1.97 18.90
C GLY A 24 -13.13 -1.42 20.32
N ALA A 25 -12.59 -0.21 20.45
CA ALA A 25 -12.49 0.49 21.74
C ALA A 25 -13.88 0.81 22.34
N ILE A 26 -14.84 1.23 21.51
CA ILE A 26 -16.21 1.56 21.97
C ILE A 26 -17.02 0.28 22.27
N CYS A 27 -16.82 -0.79 21.50
CA CYS A 27 -17.57 -2.04 21.64
C CYS A 27 -17.21 -2.83 22.91
N MET A 28 -16.02 -2.59 23.50
CA MET A 28 -15.61 -3.19 24.78
C MET A 28 -16.55 -2.83 25.96
N MET A 29 -17.52 -1.92 25.75
CA MET A 29 -18.53 -1.51 26.74
C MET A 29 -19.97 -2.02 26.49
N LEU A 30 -20.34 -2.59 25.31
CA LEU A 30 -21.77 -2.68 24.92
C LEU A 30 -22.31 -4.01 24.30
N VAL A 31 -21.52 -4.95 23.75
CA VAL A 31 -22.10 -6.08 22.93
C VAL A 31 -21.47 -7.48 23.21
N PRO A 32 -22.27 -8.58 23.14
CA PRO A 32 -21.86 -9.96 23.46
C PRO A 32 -20.70 -10.51 22.61
N PHE A 33 -19.83 -11.22 23.33
CA PHE A 33 -18.43 -11.60 23.07
C PHE A 33 -18.08 -12.37 21.78
N ILE A 34 -19.02 -12.84 20.96
CA ILE A 34 -18.75 -13.75 19.82
C ILE A 34 -18.96 -13.12 18.43
N LEU A 35 -19.88 -12.15 18.28
CA LEU A 35 -20.19 -11.52 16.97
C LEU A 35 -19.22 -10.39 16.52
N PRO A 36 -18.67 -9.53 17.39
CA PRO A 36 -17.82 -8.43 16.93
C PRO A 36 -16.43 -8.88 16.45
N LEU A 37 -15.95 -10.05 16.90
CA LEU A 37 -14.64 -10.59 16.55
C LEU A 37 -14.47 -10.88 15.05
N PRO A 38 -15.30 -11.74 14.41
CA PRO A 38 -15.18 -11.99 12.98
C PRO A 38 -15.51 -10.76 12.12
N MET A 39 -16.42 -9.89 12.59
CA MET A 39 -16.74 -8.62 11.92
C MET A 39 -15.53 -7.65 11.89
N GLN A 40 -14.77 -7.54 12.98
CA GLN A 40 -13.52 -6.75 13.00
C GLN A 40 -12.45 -7.36 12.10
N VAL A 41 -12.29 -8.68 12.14
CA VAL A 41 -11.27 -9.38 11.35
C VAL A 41 -11.56 -9.30 9.85
N LEU A 42 -12.82 -9.44 9.43
CA LEU A 42 -13.23 -9.30 8.03
C LEU A 42 -13.08 -7.86 7.51
N GLY A 43 -13.38 -6.85 8.34
CA GLY A 43 -13.15 -5.45 8.01
C GLY A 43 -11.66 -5.10 7.88
N LEU A 44 -10.84 -5.61 8.80
CA LEU A 44 -9.38 -5.48 8.74
C LEU A 44 -8.82 -6.20 7.51
N PHE A 45 -9.31 -7.40 7.17
CA PHE A 45 -8.86 -8.18 6.02
C PHE A 45 -9.10 -7.44 4.69
N THR A 46 -10.28 -6.84 4.53
CA THR A 46 -10.60 -6.01 3.36
C THR A 46 -9.74 -4.74 3.30
N GLY A 47 -9.47 -4.11 4.45
CA GLY A 47 -8.51 -2.99 4.53
C GLY A 47 -7.08 -3.42 4.16
N MET A 48 -6.65 -4.59 4.60
CA MET A 48 -5.30 -5.12 4.33
C MET A 48 -5.06 -5.32 2.82
N ILE A 49 -6.06 -5.84 2.10
CA ILE A 49 -6.02 -5.97 0.64
C ILE A 49 -5.93 -4.59 -0.04
N GLN A 50 -6.64 -3.59 0.49
CA GLN A 50 -6.62 -2.23 -0.05
C GLN A 50 -5.26 -1.54 0.13
N ALA A 51 -4.56 -1.78 1.25
CA ALA A 51 -3.19 -1.31 1.46
C ALA A 51 -2.20 -2.01 0.53
N TYR A 52 -2.39 -3.32 0.35
CA TYR A 52 -1.48 -4.17 -0.40
C TYR A 52 -1.39 -3.75 -1.88
N ILE A 53 -2.54 -3.53 -2.52
CA ILE A 53 -2.58 -3.09 -3.92
C ILE A 53 -1.95 -1.70 -4.08
N PHE A 54 -2.16 -0.81 -3.11
CA PHE A 54 -1.55 0.53 -3.11
C PHE A 54 -0.02 0.48 -2.99
N ALA A 55 0.50 -0.33 -2.07
CA ALA A 55 1.94 -0.51 -1.89
C ALA A 55 2.61 -1.17 -3.10
N MET A 56 1.93 -2.14 -3.74
CA MET A 56 2.41 -2.75 -4.98
C MET A 56 2.49 -1.73 -6.12
N LEU A 57 1.50 -0.84 -6.27
CA LEU A 57 1.57 0.22 -7.28
C LEU A 57 2.72 1.19 -7.02
N ALA A 58 2.97 1.56 -5.76
CA ALA A 58 4.10 2.41 -5.40
C ALA A 58 5.45 1.72 -5.66
N LEU A 59 5.57 0.44 -5.33
CA LEU A 59 6.78 -0.34 -5.57
C LEU A 59 7.03 -0.52 -7.08
N MET A 60 5.97 -0.79 -7.86
CA MET A 60 6.07 -0.94 -9.30
C MET A 60 6.35 0.40 -9.99
N TYR A 61 5.81 1.51 -9.47
CA TYR A 61 6.14 2.87 -9.92
C TYR A 61 7.61 3.22 -9.64
N VAL A 62 8.13 2.89 -8.45
CA VAL A 62 9.56 3.05 -8.17
C VAL A 62 10.37 2.15 -9.10
N SER A 63 9.93 0.91 -9.35
CA SER A 63 10.61 0.00 -10.28
C SER A 63 10.57 0.49 -11.73
N SER A 64 9.49 1.12 -12.19
CA SER A 64 9.41 1.67 -13.55
C SER A 64 10.34 2.88 -13.67
N VAL A 65 10.30 3.78 -12.69
CA VAL A 65 11.20 4.94 -12.64
C VAL A 65 12.67 4.49 -12.55
N GLN A 66 12.97 3.43 -11.79
CA GLN A 66 14.32 2.85 -11.71
C GLN A 66 14.74 2.16 -13.02
N SER A 67 13.78 1.56 -13.74
CA SER A 67 14.06 0.92 -15.06
C SER A 67 14.43 1.95 -16.12
N GLU A 68 14.00 3.20 -15.97
CA GLU A 68 14.48 4.31 -16.80
C GLU A 68 15.87 4.84 -16.38
N ASP A 69 16.38 4.48 -15.20
CA ASP A 69 17.73 4.83 -14.73
C ASP A 69 18.74 3.67 -14.91
N ASP A 70 18.29 2.41 -15.05
CA ASP A 70 19.18 1.25 -15.28
C ASP A 70 19.66 1.10 -16.74
N ASP A 71 19.08 1.83 -17.70
CA ASP A 71 19.67 1.96 -19.06
C ASP A 71 20.89 2.92 -19.06
N ALA A 72 21.11 3.70 -17.98
CA ALA A 72 22.29 4.54 -17.85
C ALA A 72 23.50 3.82 -17.23
N ALA A 73 23.31 2.74 -16.46
CA ALA A 73 24.41 2.04 -15.77
C ALA A 73 25.04 0.91 -16.61
N ALA A 74 24.37 0.40 -17.65
CA ALA A 74 24.92 -0.65 -18.52
C ALA A 74 25.65 -0.13 -19.78
N VAL A 75 25.65 1.19 -20.03
CA VAL A 75 26.25 1.80 -21.24
C VAL A 75 27.71 2.23 -21.03
N ASP A 76 28.20 2.30 -19.79
CA ASP A 76 29.59 2.69 -19.50
C ASP A 76 30.63 1.57 -19.71
N ASP A 77 30.24 0.29 -19.58
CA ASP A 77 31.17 -0.85 -19.78
C ASP A 77 31.45 -1.17 -21.26
N VAL A 78 30.51 -0.87 -22.18
CA VAL A 78 30.71 -1.13 -23.62
C VAL A 78 31.63 -0.10 -24.28
N LYS A 79 31.76 1.11 -23.70
CA LYS A 79 32.58 2.18 -24.29
C LYS A 79 34.08 2.05 -23.99
N ASN A 80 34.44 1.38 -22.90
CA ASN A 80 35.84 1.22 -22.46
C ASN A 80 36.58 0.06 -23.16
N ASN A 81 35.88 -0.81 -23.88
CA ASN A 81 36.47 -1.95 -24.59
C ASN A 81 36.39 -1.83 -26.14
N LYS A 82 36.15 -0.63 -26.66
CA LYS A 82 36.18 -0.35 -28.12
C LYS A 82 37.29 0.64 -28.52
N THR A 83 38.20 0.95 -27.60
CA THR A 83 39.35 1.84 -27.82
C THR A 83 40.70 1.10 -27.81
N LEU A 84 40.71 -0.22 -28.01
CA LEU A 84 41.92 -1.04 -28.18
C LEU A 84 41.82 -1.87 -29.48
#